data_AF-A0AA43FEP8-F1
#
_entry.id   AF-A0AA43FEP8-F1
#
_cell.length_a   1.000
_cell.length_b   1.000
_cell.length_c   1.000
_cell.angle_alpha   90.00
_cell.angle_beta   90.00
_cell.angle_gamma   90.00
#
_symmetry.space_group_name_H-M   'P 1'
#
loop_
_entity.id
_entity.type
_entity.pdbx_description
1 polymer ?
#
loop_
_entity_poly.entity_id
_entity_poly.type
_entity_poly.pdbx_seq_one_letter_code
_entity_poly.pdbx_strand_id
1 'polypeptide(L)'
;MSDQHMRDFFNHLRSASRQMALYPDEHPALVEVVNKATDAANGLLVDASEKAITIIGDSLYLERTILPHASLEFNRLLRDMQARGVDSITLTSRVSRGDLHDLAAFLAATSGDVPAEGTIRLNERPYSRSDLETDTGFTGLRRSYARSLDVLRGVSLALDSEESFDLTGATWVVEQLVEQTLSQPAASVLLSTMKSHDEYTFYHSVNVCILAIALARMVGLPEEEIKLLAVGALLHDIGKVRVPIETLQWPGRLDTEQWAEIKLHPQEGAAAILAAAAPGQEIAAVVAFEHHARFDRQGYPSMTYSRPAHFFSRLVSTADTYDALTTRRSYRRAETPNRALRVLLQGAGSLYDPDLVQTFIKMVGVYPVGSLLELDTGGVVMVTGNHHDPAELADVVLVRAPDGILLDQPEPATLKDRIIVDQLTSDRAGVDPASLIELLELDG
;
A
#
# COMPACT_ATOMS: atom_id res chain seq x y z
N MET A 1 15.89 -10.09 -3.45
CA MET A 1 16.10 -11.38 -2.75
C MET A 1 15.89 -11.30 -1.24
N SER A 2 16.18 -10.18 -0.56
CA SER A 2 15.98 -10.07 0.90
C SER A 2 14.51 -10.10 1.33
N ASP A 3 13.59 -9.50 0.58
CA ASP A 3 12.18 -9.38 0.99
C ASP A 3 11.42 -10.73 1.01
N GLN A 4 11.65 -11.60 0.02
CA GLN A 4 11.07 -12.95 0.04
C GLN A 4 11.58 -13.76 1.24
N HIS A 5 12.89 -13.73 1.52
CA HIS A 5 13.45 -14.38 2.70
C HIS A 5 12.94 -13.76 4.00
N MET A 6 12.63 -12.46 4.02
CA MET A 6 12.06 -11.78 5.18
C MET A 6 10.61 -12.22 5.42
N ARG A 7 9.78 -12.25 4.36
CA ARG A 7 8.42 -12.78 4.44
C ARG A 7 8.42 -14.24 4.85
N ASP A 8 9.29 -15.06 4.26
CA ASP A 8 9.42 -16.47 4.63
C ASP A 8 9.88 -16.63 6.08
N PHE A 9 10.82 -15.81 6.53
CA PHE A 9 11.27 -15.81 7.92
C PHE A 9 10.12 -15.52 8.88
N PHE A 10 9.40 -14.42 8.71
CA PHE A 10 8.31 -14.06 9.60
C PHE A 10 7.10 -14.99 9.49
N ASN A 11 6.81 -15.53 8.30
CA ASN A 11 5.76 -16.53 8.12
C ASN A 11 6.06 -17.82 8.88
N HIS A 12 7.28 -18.35 8.73
CA HIS A 12 7.70 -19.54 9.44
C HIS A 12 7.89 -19.28 10.94
N LEU A 13 8.37 -18.10 11.36
CA LEU A 13 8.47 -17.71 12.77
C LEU A 13 7.09 -17.66 13.43
N ARG A 14 6.11 -17.00 12.81
CA ARG A 14 4.70 -16.98 13.25
C ARG A 14 4.14 -18.38 13.42
N SER A 15 4.40 -19.25 12.44
CA SER A 15 3.93 -20.64 12.42
C SER A 15 4.63 -21.47 13.51
N ALA A 16 5.93 -21.29 13.70
CA ALA A 16 6.71 -21.92 14.77
C ALA A 16 6.17 -21.54 16.15
N SER A 17 6.00 -20.25 16.44
CA SER A 17 5.48 -19.78 17.74
C SER A 17 4.08 -20.33 18.02
N ARG A 18 3.21 -20.41 17.00
CA ARG A 18 1.88 -21.02 17.14
C ARG A 18 1.94 -22.53 17.40
N GLN A 19 2.81 -23.24 16.69
CA GLN A 19 2.93 -24.69 16.84
C GLN A 19 3.56 -25.08 18.19
N MET A 20 4.48 -24.28 18.73
CA MET A 20 5.04 -24.49 20.07
C MET A 20 3.99 -24.41 21.18
N ALA A 21 2.97 -23.57 21.00
CA ALA A 21 1.85 -23.53 21.94
C ALA A 21 0.94 -24.78 21.88
N LEU A 22 1.08 -25.63 20.85
CA LEU A 22 0.17 -26.73 20.55
C LEU A 22 0.82 -28.12 20.59
N TYR A 23 2.13 -28.21 20.32
CA TYR A 23 2.86 -29.46 20.16
C TYR A 23 4.13 -29.49 21.02
N PRO A 24 4.57 -30.68 21.48
CA PRO A 24 5.86 -30.83 22.17
C PRO A 24 7.05 -30.60 21.22
N ASP A 25 8.20 -30.23 21.77
CA ASP A 25 9.43 -29.84 21.05
C ASP A 25 9.89 -30.85 19.99
N GLU A 26 9.65 -32.16 20.22
CA GLU A 26 10.05 -33.25 19.33
C GLU A 26 9.08 -33.49 18.17
N HIS A 27 7.96 -32.76 18.10
CA HIS A 27 6.93 -33.01 17.11
C HIS A 27 7.44 -32.69 15.69
N PRO A 28 7.30 -33.62 14.71
CA PRO A 28 7.88 -33.46 13.37
C PRO A 28 7.46 -32.16 12.64
N ALA A 29 6.21 -31.72 12.81
CA ALA A 29 5.72 -30.48 12.18
C ALA A 29 6.40 -29.23 12.76
N LEU A 30 6.67 -29.23 14.08
CA LEU A 30 7.38 -28.14 14.74
C LEU A 30 8.85 -28.11 14.30
N VAL A 31 9.49 -29.27 14.25
CA VAL A 31 10.87 -29.41 13.75
C VAL A 31 10.98 -28.90 12.31
N GLU A 32 10.02 -29.26 11.44
CA GLU A 32 10.00 -28.83 10.05
C GLU A 32 9.87 -27.31 9.92
N VAL A 33 8.94 -26.68 10.65
CA VAL A 33 8.72 -25.24 10.53
C VAL A 33 9.88 -24.42 11.11
N VAL A 34 10.49 -24.89 12.20
CA VAL A 34 11.70 -24.27 12.77
C VAL A 34 12.87 -24.37 11.79
N ASN A 35 13.04 -25.51 11.09
CA ASN A 35 14.05 -25.63 10.03
C ASN A 35 13.80 -24.63 8.90
N LYS A 36 12.55 -24.51 8.41
CA LYS A 36 12.19 -23.56 7.35
C LYS A 36 12.43 -22.11 7.75
N ALA A 37 12.09 -21.72 8.98
CA ALA A 37 12.41 -20.41 9.51
C ALA A 37 13.92 -20.19 9.62
N THR A 38 14.70 -21.23 9.96
CA THR A 38 16.16 -21.14 10.08
C THR A 38 16.80 -20.95 8.72
N ASP A 39 16.31 -21.66 7.70
CA ASP A 39 16.76 -21.51 6.32
C ASP A 39 16.42 -20.13 5.77
N ALA A 40 15.22 -19.62 6.04
CA ALA A 40 14.82 -18.26 5.65
C ALA A 40 15.66 -17.17 6.36
N ALA A 41 15.95 -17.35 7.65
CA ALA A 41 16.83 -16.45 8.41
C ALA A 41 18.24 -16.42 7.82
N ASN A 42 18.77 -17.58 7.42
CA ASN A 42 20.07 -17.67 6.76
C ASN A 42 20.05 -17.11 5.33
N GLY A 43 18.91 -17.18 4.64
CA GLY A 43 18.70 -16.52 3.34
C GLY A 43 18.83 -14.99 3.42
N LEU A 44 18.50 -14.39 4.56
CA LEU A 44 18.70 -12.95 4.81
C LEU A 44 20.16 -12.56 5.00
N LEU A 45 21.04 -13.52 5.32
CA LEU A 45 22.47 -13.31 5.61
C LEU A 45 23.38 -13.68 4.43
N VAL A 46 22.82 -13.97 3.24
CA VAL A 46 23.61 -14.39 2.06
C VAL A 46 24.60 -13.29 1.63
N ASP A 47 24.23 -12.02 1.82
CA ASP A 47 24.97 -10.84 1.39
C ASP A 47 25.62 -10.06 2.55
N ALA A 48 25.40 -10.46 3.81
CA ALA A 48 25.86 -9.73 4.98
C ALA A 48 26.17 -10.66 6.15
N SER A 49 27.20 -10.32 6.95
CA SER A 49 27.55 -11.07 8.16
C SER A 49 26.57 -10.86 9.32
N GLU A 50 25.73 -9.84 9.23
CA GLU A 50 24.74 -9.45 10.23
C GLU A 50 23.59 -8.74 9.52
N LYS A 51 22.35 -9.01 9.93
CA LYS A 51 21.18 -8.19 9.58
C LYS A 51 20.33 -7.86 10.80
N ALA A 52 19.97 -6.59 10.97
CA ALA A 52 19.11 -6.06 12.01
C ALA A 52 17.70 -5.83 11.46
N ILE A 53 16.72 -6.38 12.17
CA ILE A 53 15.30 -6.20 11.90
C ILE A 53 14.73 -5.38 13.05
N THR A 54 14.24 -4.17 12.78
CA THR A 54 13.75 -3.23 13.80
C THR A 54 12.25 -2.99 13.67
N ILE A 55 11.55 -2.92 14.79
CA ILE A 55 10.12 -2.65 14.89
C ILE A 55 9.94 -1.26 15.53
N ILE A 56 9.29 -0.34 14.82
CA ILE A 56 8.96 0.99 15.36
C ILE A 56 7.46 1.24 15.15
N GLY A 57 6.71 1.27 16.25
CA GLY A 57 5.24 1.24 16.16
C GLY A 57 4.80 -0.01 15.41
N ASP A 58 3.95 0.14 14.41
CA ASP A 58 3.49 -0.96 13.55
C ASP A 58 4.37 -1.18 12.30
N SER A 59 5.52 -0.50 12.21
CA SER A 59 6.42 -0.56 11.05
C SER A 59 7.62 -1.48 11.29
N LEU A 60 7.89 -2.35 10.33
CA LEU A 60 9.03 -3.24 10.24
C LEU A 60 10.10 -2.65 9.32
N TYR A 61 11.34 -2.67 9.80
CA TYR A 61 12.52 -2.24 9.07
C TYR A 61 13.50 -3.41 8.98
N LEU A 62 14.06 -3.63 7.79
CA LEU A 62 15.26 -4.43 7.60
C LEU A 62 16.41 -3.47 7.35
N GLU A 63 17.40 -3.47 8.23
CA GLU A 63 18.43 -2.44 8.31
C GLU A 63 17.76 -1.05 8.44
N ARG A 64 17.92 -0.21 7.40
CA ARG A 64 17.32 1.12 7.29
C ARG A 64 16.09 1.16 6.39
N THR A 65 15.82 0.07 5.68
CA THR A 65 14.75 -0.02 4.70
C THR A 65 13.46 -0.41 5.40
N ILE A 66 12.46 0.46 5.35
CA ILE A 66 11.10 0.09 5.74
C ILE A 66 10.58 -0.98 4.78
N LEU A 67 9.88 -1.97 5.33
CA LEU A 67 9.21 -3.02 4.58
C LEU A 67 7.70 -2.85 4.74
N PRO A 68 7.03 -2.00 3.94
CA PRO A 68 5.63 -1.68 4.12
C PRO A 68 4.77 -2.94 4.08
N HIS A 69 4.89 -3.79 3.04
CA HIS A 69 4.08 -5.00 2.94
C HIS A 69 4.23 -5.91 4.17
N ALA A 70 5.47 -6.18 4.61
CA ALA A 70 5.74 -7.04 5.76
C ALA A 70 5.29 -6.41 7.10
N SER A 71 5.46 -5.09 7.26
CA SER A 71 4.93 -4.33 8.42
C SER A 71 3.44 -4.58 8.62
N LEU A 72 2.72 -4.72 7.51
CA LEU A 72 1.27 -4.81 7.48
C LEU A 72 0.84 -6.29 7.59
N GLU A 73 1.46 -7.19 6.83
CA GLU A 73 1.20 -8.65 6.87
C GLU A 73 1.45 -9.25 8.26
N PHE A 74 2.48 -8.77 8.95
CA PHE A 74 2.89 -9.30 10.25
C PHE A 74 2.47 -8.41 11.43
N ASN A 75 1.62 -7.39 11.24
CA ASN A 75 1.25 -6.41 12.28
C ASN A 75 0.92 -7.06 13.64
N ARG A 76 0.07 -8.10 13.66
CA ARG A 76 -0.26 -8.82 14.91
C ARG A 76 0.98 -9.43 15.58
N LEU A 77 1.84 -10.07 14.80
CA LEU A 77 3.08 -10.64 15.31
C LEU A 77 4.02 -9.55 15.83
N LEU A 78 4.12 -8.41 15.14
CA LEU A 78 4.95 -7.28 15.57
C LEU A 78 4.45 -6.70 16.90
N ARG A 79 3.13 -6.56 17.06
CA ARG A 79 2.52 -6.16 18.33
C ARG A 79 2.75 -7.18 19.44
N ASP A 80 2.63 -8.47 19.14
CA ASP A 80 2.93 -9.55 20.10
C ASP A 80 4.41 -9.52 20.54
N MET A 81 5.32 -9.22 19.62
CA MET A 81 6.74 -9.04 19.88
C MET A 81 7.00 -7.83 20.78
N GLN A 82 6.44 -6.66 20.45
CA GLN A 82 6.59 -5.43 21.24
C GLN A 82 5.94 -5.55 22.64
N ALA A 83 4.80 -6.23 22.75
CA ALA A 83 4.17 -6.52 24.05
C ALA A 83 5.07 -7.36 24.97
N ARG A 84 6.03 -8.10 24.38
CA ARG A 84 7.07 -8.87 25.07
C ARG A 84 8.40 -8.12 25.20
N GLY A 85 8.43 -6.85 24.82
CA GLY A 85 9.62 -6.00 24.86
C GLY A 85 10.63 -6.29 23.76
N VAL A 86 10.21 -6.86 22.62
CA VAL A 86 11.08 -7.07 21.45
C VAL A 86 10.86 -5.96 20.43
N ASP A 87 11.81 -5.03 20.38
CA ASP A 87 11.84 -3.91 19.43
C ASP A 87 12.81 -4.16 18.28
N SER A 88 13.79 -5.07 18.44
CA SER A 88 14.61 -5.53 17.31
C SER A 88 15.11 -6.96 17.44
N ILE A 89 15.31 -7.60 16.29
CA ILE A 89 16.00 -8.88 16.13
C ILE A 89 17.24 -8.65 15.27
N THR A 90 18.41 -8.94 15.83
CA THR A 90 19.68 -8.98 15.09
C THR A 90 20.03 -10.43 14.79
N LEU A 91 20.15 -10.75 13.51
CA LEU A 91 20.63 -12.03 13.01
C LEU A 91 22.13 -11.91 12.73
N THR A 92 22.94 -12.85 13.23
CA THR A 92 24.40 -12.81 13.06
C THR A 92 24.92 -14.11 12.44
N SER A 93 25.92 -14.00 11.57
CA SER A 93 26.67 -15.10 10.97
C SER A 93 25.81 -16.14 10.22
N ARG A 94 25.53 -17.29 10.84
CA ARG A 94 24.59 -18.31 10.38
C ARG A 94 23.67 -18.64 11.54
N VAL A 95 22.40 -18.30 11.41
CA VAL A 95 21.37 -18.55 12.40
C VAL A 95 21.29 -20.04 12.69
N SER A 96 21.43 -20.38 13.97
CA SER A 96 21.33 -21.74 14.47
C SER A 96 19.86 -22.12 14.68
N ARG A 97 19.55 -23.40 14.45
CA ARG A 97 18.20 -23.93 14.72
C ARG A 97 17.82 -23.79 16.20
N GLY A 98 18.78 -23.91 17.10
CA GLY A 98 18.56 -23.77 18.54
C GLY A 98 18.12 -22.36 18.91
N ASP A 99 18.85 -21.34 18.46
CA ASP A 99 18.51 -19.94 18.77
C ASP A 99 17.15 -19.54 18.17
N LEU A 100 16.83 -20.05 16.98
CA LEU A 100 15.52 -19.79 16.37
C LEU A 100 14.39 -20.53 17.09
N HIS A 101 14.63 -21.76 17.54
CA HIS A 101 13.69 -22.46 18.41
C HIS A 101 13.43 -21.64 19.68
N ASP A 102 14.48 -21.17 20.34
CA ASP A 102 14.36 -20.39 21.57
C ASP A 102 13.62 -19.06 21.35
N LEU A 103 13.86 -18.38 20.22
CA LEU A 103 13.09 -17.21 19.80
C LEU A 103 11.60 -17.54 19.65
N ALA A 104 11.26 -18.60 18.92
CA ALA A 104 9.86 -18.99 18.70
C ALA A 104 9.19 -19.37 20.04
N ALA A 105 9.91 -20.03 20.94
CA ALA A 105 9.41 -20.45 22.25
C ALA A 105 9.14 -19.25 23.17
N PHE A 106 10.02 -18.25 23.11
CA PHE A 106 9.88 -16.99 23.81
C PHE A 106 8.65 -16.22 23.31
N LEU A 107 8.46 -16.13 21.99
CA LEU A 107 7.27 -15.50 21.39
C LEU A 107 5.97 -16.28 21.68
N ALA A 108 6.06 -17.59 21.91
CA ALA A 108 4.93 -18.42 22.30
C ALA A 108 4.57 -18.35 23.80
N ALA A 109 5.32 -17.62 24.63
CA ALA A 109 5.25 -17.68 26.11
C ALA A 109 5.47 -19.10 26.68
N THR A 110 6.26 -19.92 26.00
CA THR A 110 6.58 -21.29 26.45
C THR A 110 7.96 -21.37 27.10
N SER A 111 8.85 -20.41 26.84
CA SER A 111 10.14 -20.23 27.50
C SER A 111 10.33 -18.79 28.01
N GLY A 112 11.20 -18.63 29.02
CA GLY A 112 11.41 -17.36 29.72
C GLY A 112 12.52 -16.46 29.17
N ASP A 113 13.48 -17.00 28.41
CA ASP A 113 14.67 -16.27 27.97
C ASP A 113 15.01 -16.57 26.50
N VAL A 114 15.46 -15.53 25.78
CA VAL A 114 16.23 -15.68 24.53
C VAL A 114 17.70 -15.48 24.88
N PRO A 115 18.61 -16.42 24.56
CA PRO A 115 20.00 -16.34 24.97
C PRO A 115 20.70 -15.07 24.45
N ALA A 116 21.34 -14.30 25.33
CA ALA A 116 22.02 -13.04 24.99
C ALA A 116 23.26 -13.20 24.09
N GLU A 117 23.82 -14.41 23.99
CA GLU A 117 25.08 -14.70 23.27
C GLU A 117 24.88 -15.58 22.01
N GLY A 118 23.64 -15.73 21.54
CA GLY A 118 23.30 -16.57 20.39
C GLY A 118 23.54 -15.93 19.02
N THR A 119 23.21 -16.69 17.97
CA THR A 119 23.18 -16.21 16.57
C THR A 119 21.99 -15.29 16.30
N ILE A 120 21.02 -15.25 17.21
CA ILE A 120 19.90 -14.30 17.25
C ILE A 120 20.03 -13.49 18.53
N ARG A 121 19.94 -12.16 18.42
CA ARG A 121 20.05 -11.24 19.54
C ARG A 121 18.89 -10.26 19.53
N LEU A 122 18.31 -10.00 20.68
CA LEU A 122 17.16 -9.09 20.80
C LEU A 122 17.62 -7.73 21.33
N ASN A 123 17.11 -6.66 20.73
CA ASN A 123 17.29 -5.28 21.19
C ASN A 123 18.76 -4.80 21.32
N GLU A 124 19.73 -5.46 20.67
CA GLU A 124 21.15 -5.09 20.78
C GLU A 124 21.49 -3.84 19.94
N ARG A 125 20.84 -3.69 18.77
CA ARG A 125 21.00 -2.54 17.86
C ARG A 125 19.66 -2.06 17.31
N PRO A 126 18.72 -1.59 18.14
CA PRO A 126 17.56 -0.89 17.61
C PRO A 126 18.06 0.40 16.96
N TYR A 127 17.84 0.56 15.65
CA TYR A 127 18.01 1.88 15.05
C TYR A 127 17.05 2.84 15.76
N SER A 128 17.55 4.00 16.20
CA SER A 128 16.64 5.00 16.78
C SER A 128 15.74 5.56 15.68
N ARG A 129 14.57 6.06 16.08
CA ARG A 129 13.64 6.73 15.16
C ARG A 129 14.35 7.83 14.37
N SER A 130 15.25 8.58 15.00
CA SER A 130 16.08 9.60 14.36
C SER A 130 17.10 9.04 13.36
N ASP A 131 17.68 7.86 13.62
CA ASP A 131 18.66 7.25 12.71
C ASP A 131 18.00 6.78 11.41
N LEU A 132 16.78 6.25 11.53
CA LEU A 132 15.98 5.86 10.38
C LEU A 132 15.39 7.08 9.67
N GLU A 133 15.06 8.15 10.40
CA GLU A 133 14.43 9.36 9.85
C GLU A 133 15.27 10.14 8.84
N THR A 134 16.59 9.89 8.77
CA THR A 134 17.52 10.63 7.89
C THR A 134 17.59 10.16 6.43
N ASP A 135 16.94 9.05 6.07
CA ASP A 135 16.97 8.53 4.69
C ASP A 135 16.04 9.33 3.76
N THR A 136 16.64 10.05 2.81
CA THR A 136 15.96 10.78 1.73
C THR A 136 15.79 9.88 0.50
N GLY A 137 14.73 10.11 -0.30
CA GLY A 137 14.42 9.30 -1.49
C GLY A 137 13.22 8.36 -1.30
N PHE A 138 13.22 7.20 -1.96
CA PHE A 138 12.08 6.26 -1.96
C PHE A 138 11.75 5.72 -0.56
N THR A 139 12.77 5.56 0.31
CA THR A 139 12.59 5.15 1.72
C THR A 139 11.72 6.14 2.50
N GLY A 140 11.89 7.44 2.28
CA GLY A 140 11.07 8.49 2.90
C GLY A 140 9.61 8.42 2.44
N LEU A 141 9.39 8.24 1.14
CA LEU A 141 8.06 8.06 0.56
C LEU A 141 7.36 6.79 1.11
N ARG A 142 8.06 5.66 1.18
CA ARG A 142 7.53 4.42 1.79
C ARG A 142 7.14 4.61 3.24
N ARG A 143 7.93 5.36 4.01
CA ARG A 143 7.62 5.68 5.40
C ARG A 143 6.35 6.52 5.52
N SER A 144 6.21 7.56 4.70
CA SER A 144 4.98 8.36 4.68
C SER A 144 3.76 7.51 4.30
N TYR A 145 3.91 6.57 3.36
CA TYR A 145 2.85 5.63 3.01
C TYR A 145 2.46 4.73 4.19
N ALA A 146 3.43 4.06 4.82
CA ALA A 146 3.18 3.18 5.96
C ALA A 146 2.54 3.92 7.15
N ARG A 147 3.05 5.11 7.48
CA ARG A 147 2.46 5.99 8.51
C ARG A 147 1.02 6.37 8.17
N SER A 148 0.70 6.56 6.89
CA SER A 148 -0.67 6.88 6.44
C SER A 148 -1.63 5.72 6.71
N LEU A 149 -1.17 4.48 6.51
CA LEU A 149 -1.95 3.29 6.86
C LEU A 149 -2.16 3.17 8.37
N ASP A 150 -1.13 3.41 9.17
CA ASP A 150 -1.22 3.34 10.64
C ASP A 150 -2.20 4.36 11.19
N VAL A 151 -2.19 5.59 10.67
CA VAL A 151 -3.20 6.61 11.00
C VAL A 151 -4.60 6.14 10.63
N LEU A 152 -4.81 5.65 9.41
CA LEU A 152 -6.13 5.20 8.96
C LEU A 152 -6.68 4.08 9.85
N ARG A 153 -5.83 3.14 10.26
CA ARG A 153 -6.20 2.08 11.20
C ARG A 153 -6.54 2.63 12.58
N GLY A 154 -5.72 3.55 13.10
CA GLY A 154 -5.98 4.20 14.39
C GLY A 154 -7.33 4.93 14.40
N VAL A 155 -7.60 5.73 13.36
CA VAL A 155 -8.88 6.43 13.19
C VAL A 155 -10.03 5.45 13.05
N SER A 156 -9.86 4.38 12.26
CA SER A 156 -10.87 3.35 12.08
C SER A 156 -11.21 2.62 13.38
N LEU A 157 -10.20 2.28 14.19
CA LEU A 157 -10.39 1.60 15.48
C LEU A 157 -11.10 2.50 16.50
N ALA A 158 -10.71 3.77 16.56
CA ALA A 158 -11.36 4.74 17.43
C ALA A 158 -12.83 4.94 17.03
N LEU A 159 -13.12 5.01 15.73
CA LEU A 159 -14.48 5.13 15.22
C LEU A 159 -15.36 3.92 15.51
N ASP A 160 -14.81 2.71 15.36
CA ASP A 160 -15.51 1.45 15.66
C ASP A 160 -15.81 1.32 17.16
N SER A 161 -14.87 1.78 18.00
CA SER A 161 -14.99 1.75 19.46
C SER A 161 -15.78 2.93 20.05
N GLU A 162 -16.28 3.84 19.21
CA GLU A 162 -16.94 5.11 19.60
C GLU A 162 -16.09 6.00 20.53
N GLU A 163 -14.77 5.85 20.43
CA GLU A 163 -13.82 6.69 21.16
C GLU A 163 -13.61 8.03 20.43
N SER A 164 -13.29 9.07 21.20
CA SER A 164 -12.87 10.34 20.60
C SER A 164 -11.48 10.20 19.97
N PHE A 165 -11.32 10.66 18.74
CA PHE A 165 -10.02 10.78 18.07
C PHE A 165 -9.80 12.22 17.62
N ASP A 166 -8.54 12.61 17.46
CA ASP A 166 -8.17 13.84 16.77
C ASP A 166 -7.64 13.56 15.36
N LEU A 167 -7.69 14.57 14.51
CA LEU A 167 -7.17 14.52 13.15
C LEU A 167 -5.79 15.20 13.02
N THR A 168 -5.11 15.49 14.13
CA THR A 168 -3.77 16.10 14.13
C THR A 168 -2.75 15.11 13.57
N GLY A 169 -2.81 13.84 13.98
CA GLY A 169 -1.97 12.78 13.43
C GLY A 169 -2.15 12.60 11.91
N ALA A 170 -3.40 12.65 11.44
CA ALA A 170 -3.70 12.56 10.01
C ALA A 170 -3.17 13.75 9.22
N THR A 171 -3.37 14.97 9.71
CA THR A 171 -2.83 16.19 9.08
C THR A 171 -1.31 16.12 8.94
N TRP A 172 -0.61 15.75 10.02
CA TRP A 172 0.85 15.68 10.00
C TRP A 172 1.38 14.62 9.02
N VAL A 173 0.81 13.42 9.03
CA VAL A 173 1.23 12.37 8.09
C VAL A 173 0.94 12.77 6.65
N VAL A 174 -0.19 13.44 6.40
CA VAL A 174 -0.53 13.97 5.07
C VAL A 174 0.47 15.02 4.61
N GLU A 175 0.92 15.94 5.47
CA GLU A 175 1.95 16.92 5.10
C GLU A 175 3.23 16.22 4.63
N GLN A 176 3.65 15.17 5.33
CA GLN A 176 4.80 14.36 4.93
C GLN A 176 4.56 13.61 3.61
N LEU A 177 3.35 13.09 3.40
CA LEU A 177 3.00 12.41 2.15
C LEU A 177 2.94 13.39 0.96
N VAL A 178 2.44 14.60 1.18
CA VAL A 178 2.44 15.69 0.18
C VAL A 178 3.88 16.06 -0.19
N GLU A 179 4.74 16.31 0.80
CA GLU A 179 6.15 16.64 0.55
C GLU A 179 6.86 15.54 -0.26
N GLN A 180 6.68 14.27 0.11
CA GLN A 180 7.27 13.15 -0.62
C GLN A 180 6.67 13.01 -2.03
N THR A 181 5.37 13.22 -2.20
CA THR A 181 4.71 13.12 -3.51
C THR A 181 5.10 14.25 -4.45
N LEU A 182 5.27 15.46 -3.94
CA LEU A 182 5.70 16.59 -4.74
C LEU A 182 7.19 16.52 -5.11
N SER A 183 8.03 15.95 -4.25
CA SER A 183 9.45 15.77 -4.52
C SER A 183 9.74 14.60 -5.48
N GLN A 184 8.93 13.54 -5.45
CA GLN A 184 9.13 12.33 -6.26
C GLN A 184 7.84 11.84 -6.97
N PRO A 185 7.22 12.63 -7.87
CA PRO A 185 5.88 12.32 -8.39
C PRO A 185 5.75 10.95 -9.09
N ALA A 186 6.75 10.58 -9.91
CA ALA A 186 6.74 9.30 -10.63
C ALA A 186 6.81 8.11 -9.66
N ALA A 187 7.68 8.19 -8.65
CA ALA A 187 7.83 7.17 -7.62
C ALA A 187 6.58 7.05 -6.75
N SER A 188 5.88 8.15 -6.47
CA SER A 188 4.62 8.14 -5.74
C SER A 188 3.47 7.52 -6.52
N VAL A 189 3.28 7.90 -7.79
CA VAL A 189 2.28 7.25 -8.67
C VAL A 189 2.57 5.76 -8.76
N LEU A 190 3.84 5.38 -8.81
CA LEU A 190 4.24 3.99 -8.78
C LEU A 190 3.92 3.29 -7.45
N LEU A 191 4.19 3.94 -6.32
CA LEU A 191 3.85 3.41 -4.99
C LEU A 191 2.32 3.24 -4.82
N SER A 192 1.52 4.06 -5.50
CA SER A 192 0.06 3.92 -5.53
C SER A 192 -0.42 2.64 -6.25
N THR A 193 0.48 1.86 -6.86
CA THR A 193 0.15 0.55 -7.42
C THR A 193 0.15 -0.57 -6.37
N MET A 194 0.65 -0.31 -5.15
CA MET A 194 0.62 -1.26 -4.04
C MET A 194 -0.81 -1.60 -3.63
N LYS A 195 -1.05 -2.88 -3.35
CA LYS A 195 -2.38 -3.44 -3.06
C LYS A 195 -2.30 -4.45 -1.93
N SER A 196 -3.35 -4.51 -1.11
CA SER A 196 -3.56 -5.57 -0.12
C SER A 196 -4.90 -6.25 -0.36
N HIS A 197 -4.92 -7.58 -0.23
CA HIS A 197 -6.15 -8.37 -0.30
C HIS A 197 -7.01 -8.21 0.96
N ASP A 198 -6.36 -8.11 2.12
CA ASP A 198 -7.03 -8.13 3.44
C ASP A 198 -7.38 -6.73 3.94
N GLU A 199 -6.63 -5.71 3.52
CA GLU A 199 -6.79 -4.30 3.95
C GLU A 199 -7.02 -3.36 2.76
N TYR A 200 -7.81 -3.79 1.77
CA TYR A 200 -7.96 -3.05 0.52
C TYR A 200 -8.42 -1.59 0.73
N THR A 201 -9.30 -1.32 1.71
CA THR A 201 -9.84 0.03 1.96
C THR A 201 -8.75 1.01 2.38
N PHE A 202 -7.79 0.61 3.22
CA PHE A 202 -6.75 1.52 3.70
C PHE A 202 -5.71 1.82 2.61
N TYR A 203 -5.26 0.79 1.88
CA TYR A 203 -4.37 0.97 0.73
C TYR A 203 -5.02 1.84 -0.33
N HIS A 204 -6.30 1.58 -0.64
CA HIS A 204 -7.08 2.39 -1.55
C HIS A 204 -7.09 3.86 -1.14
N SER A 205 -7.38 4.18 0.12
CA SER A 205 -7.36 5.55 0.63
C SER A 205 -6.00 6.24 0.45
N VAL A 206 -4.88 5.54 0.74
CA VAL A 206 -3.54 6.12 0.56
C VAL A 206 -3.22 6.31 -0.93
N ASN A 207 -3.56 5.33 -1.78
CA ASN A 207 -3.35 5.43 -3.23
C ASN A 207 -4.14 6.57 -3.85
N VAL A 208 -5.43 6.71 -3.48
CA VAL A 208 -6.29 7.81 -3.91
C VAL A 208 -5.73 9.15 -3.46
N CYS A 209 -5.21 9.24 -2.24
CA CYS A 209 -4.55 10.45 -1.74
C CYS A 209 -3.34 10.82 -2.61
N ILE A 210 -2.45 9.88 -2.89
CA ILE A 210 -1.27 10.12 -3.74
C ILE A 210 -1.67 10.56 -5.15
N LEU A 211 -2.63 9.87 -5.78
CA LEU A 211 -3.12 10.20 -7.12
C LEU A 211 -3.80 11.58 -7.14
N ALA A 212 -4.55 11.93 -6.09
CA ALA A 212 -5.19 13.24 -5.96
C ALA A 212 -4.15 14.36 -5.78
N ILE A 213 -3.09 14.15 -4.97
CA ILE A 213 -1.98 15.09 -4.82
C ILE A 213 -1.28 15.34 -6.15
N ALA A 214 -0.95 14.27 -6.88
CA ALA A 214 -0.31 14.37 -8.19
C ALA A 214 -1.20 15.13 -9.19
N LEU A 215 -2.51 14.84 -9.20
CA LEU A 215 -3.46 15.50 -10.10
C LEU A 215 -3.61 16.99 -9.75
N ALA A 216 -3.71 17.30 -8.46
CA ALA A 216 -3.78 18.66 -7.93
C ALA A 216 -2.55 19.48 -8.30
N ARG A 217 -1.37 18.88 -8.23
CA ARG A 217 -0.12 19.50 -8.69
C ARG A 217 -0.16 19.77 -10.19
N MET A 218 -0.66 18.83 -10.99
CA MET A 218 -0.73 18.99 -12.44
C MET A 218 -1.72 20.06 -12.89
N VAL A 219 -2.84 20.25 -12.18
CA VAL A 219 -3.78 21.37 -12.43
C VAL A 219 -3.29 22.71 -11.88
N GLY A 220 -2.17 22.73 -11.15
CA GLY A 220 -1.51 23.95 -10.68
C GLY A 220 -2.01 24.48 -9.34
N LEU A 221 -2.57 23.65 -8.47
CA LEU A 221 -2.93 24.08 -7.12
C LEU A 221 -1.69 24.47 -6.29
N PRO A 222 -1.80 25.49 -5.42
CA PRO A 222 -0.76 25.82 -4.47
C PRO A 222 -0.63 24.73 -3.40
N GLU A 223 0.57 24.56 -2.84
CA GLU A 223 0.87 23.48 -1.90
C GLU A 223 -0.07 23.46 -0.68
N GLU A 224 -0.44 24.61 -0.15
CA GLU A 224 -1.38 24.72 0.98
C GLU A 224 -2.78 24.17 0.64
N GLU A 225 -3.25 24.38 -0.59
CA GLU A 225 -4.51 23.77 -1.05
C GLU A 225 -4.37 22.27 -1.30
N ILE A 226 -3.20 21.82 -1.76
CA ILE A 226 -2.89 20.39 -1.93
C ILE A 226 -2.94 19.68 -0.57
N LYS A 227 -2.40 20.28 0.49
CA LYS A 227 -2.47 19.74 1.86
C LYS A 227 -3.92 19.55 2.32
N LEU A 228 -4.77 20.56 2.10
CA LEU A 228 -6.20 20.49 2.44
C LEU A 228 -6.93 19.39 1.65
N LEU A 229 -6.69 19.30 0.34
CA LEU A 229 -7.21 18.22 -0.51
C LEU A 229 -6.77 16.85 0.00
N ALA A 230 -5.49 16.70 0.33
CA ALA A 230 -4.88 15.42 0.66
C ALA A 230 -5.46 14.82 1.95
N VAL A 231 -5.78 15.64 2.95
CA VAL A 231 -6.49 15.15 4.16
C VAL A 231 -7.87 14.61 3.79
N GLY A 232 -8.62 15.34 2.97
CA GLY A 232 -9.92 14.88 2.48
C GLY A 232 -9.83 13.62 1.62
N ALA A 233 -8.80 13.51 0.78
CA ALA A 233 -8.57 12.34 -0.06
C ALA A 233 -8.18 11.10 0.77
N LEU A 234 -7.35 11.26 1.80
CA LEU A 234 -6.97 10.16 2.70
C LEU A 234 -8.19 9.63 3.47
N LEU A 235 -9.08 10.54 3.91
CA LEU A 235 -10.23 10.20 4.75
C LEU A 235 -11.54 9.99 3.98
N HIS A 236 -11.54 10.06 2.65
CA HIS A 236 -12.78 10.11 1.85
C HIS A 236 -13.73 8.93 2.14
N ASP A 237 -13.15 7.77 2.39
CA ASP A 237 -13.82 6.49 2.60
C ASP A 237 -13.99 6.09 4.08
N ILE A 238 -13.61 6.96 5.04
CA ILE A 238 -13.54 6.59 6.46
C ILE A 238 -14.90 6.16 7.04
N GLY A 239 -16.00 6.62 6.46
CA GLY A 239 -17.34 6.20 6.87
C GLY A 239 -17.65 4.73 6.60
N LYS A 240 -16.84 4.01 5.81
CA LYS A 240 -17.00 2.56 5.58
C LYS A 240 -16.88 1.75 6.86
N VAL A 241 -16.25 2.29 7.90
CA VAL A 241 -16.21 1.68 9.25
C VAL A 241 -17.61 1.40 9.81
N ARG A 242 -18.62 2.20 9.41
CA ARG A 242 -20.01 2.02 9.86
C ARG A 242 -20.82 1.07 8.96
N VAL A 243 -20.23 0.55 7.88
CA VAL A 243 -20.90 -0.41 6.99
C VAL A 243 -20.63 -1.83 7.49
N PRO A 244 -21.65 -2.69 7.61
CA PRO A 244 -21.46 -4.08 8.04
C PRO A 244 -20.39 -4.81 7.22
N ILE A 245 -19.54 -5.58 7.91
CA ILE A 245 -18.41 -6.27 7.27
C ILE A 245 -18.90 -7.30 6.24
N GLU A 246 -20.05 -7.91 6.49
CA GLU A 246 -20.69 -8.87 5.57
C GLU A 246 -21.13 -8.19 4.27
N THR A 247 -21.57 -6.93 4.35
CA THR A 247 -21.93 -6.11 3.18
C THR A 247 -20.68 -5.68 2.42
N LEU A 248 -19.63 -5.23 3.12
CA LEU A 248 -18.37 -4.82 2.49
C LEU A 248 -17.64 -5.99 1.79
N GLN A 249 -17.67 -7.17 2.39
CA GLN A 249 -16.97 -8.35 1.89
C GLN A 249 -17.84 -9.26 1.00
N TRP A 250 -19.05 -8.80 0.63
CA TRP A 250 -19.97 -9.60 -0.15
C TRP A 250 -19.35 -10.03 -1.50
N PRO A 251 -19.29 -11.33 -1.82
CA PRO A 251 -18.60 -11.82 -3.03
C PRO A 251 -19.44 -11.67 -4.31
N GLY A 252 -20.72 -11.34 -4.18
CA GLY A 252 -21.69 -11.25 -5.27
C GLY A 252 -22.06 -9.82 -5.65
N ARG A 253 -23.10 -9.70 -6.49
CA ARG A 253 -23.77 -8.39 -6.65
C ARG A 253 -24.50 -8.07 -5.35
N LEU A 254 -24.33 -6.84 -4.90
CA LEU A 254 -25.07 -6.31 -3.76
C LEU A 254 -26.54 -6.15 -4.14
N ASP A 255 -27.42 -6.49 -3.21
CA ASP A 255 -28.85 -6.19 -3.35
C ASP A 255 -29.14 -4.71 -3.05
N THR A 256 -30.41 -4.32 -3.14
CA THR A 256 -30.84 -2.94 -2.94
C THR A 256 -30.59 -2.45 -1.52
N GLU A 257 -30.70 -3.31 -0.51
CA GLU A 257 -30.54 -2.95 0.91
C GLU A 257 -29.07 -2.78 1.24
N GLN A 258 -28.25 -3.75 0.86
CA GLN A 258 -26.78 -3.68 0.94
C GLN A 258 -26.22 -2.45 0.22
N TRP A 259 -26.79 -2.11 -0.95
CA TRP A 259 -26.39 -0.91 -1.68
C TRP A 259 -26.82 0.38 -0.99
N ALA A 260 -27.97 0.38 -0.30
CA ALA A 260 -28.42 1.52 0.48
C ALA A 260 -27.49 1.77 1.68
N GLU A 261 -27.02 0.72 2.36
CA GLU A 261 -26.04 0.81 3.44
C GLU A 261 -24.73 1.42 2.97
N ILE A 262 -24.16 0.92 1.86
CA ILE A 262 -22.92 1.48 1.31
C ILE A 262 -23.07 2.95 0.98
N LYS A 263 -24.22 3.39 0.46
CA LYS A 263 -24.44 4.79 0.08
C LYS A 263 -24.46 5.77 1.26
N LEU A 264 -24.49 5.29 2.50
CA LEU A 264 -24.45 6.13 3.69
C LEU A 264 -23.02 6.51 4.10
N HIS A 265 -22.00 5.75 3.68
CA HIS A 265 -20.63 6.00 4.12
C HIS A 265 -20.09 7.43 3.84
N PRO A 266 -20.47 8.15 2.76
CA PRO A 266 -20.03 9.53 2.59
C PRO A 266 -20.58 10.46 3.69
N GLN A 267 -21.82 10.20 4.13
CA GLN A 267 -22.49 10.98 5.18
C GLN A 267 -21.90 10.67 6.55
N GLU A 268 -21.74 9.38 6.85
CA GLU A 268 -21.11 8.90 8.09
C GLU A 268 -19.67 9.40 8.23
N GLY A 269 -18.89 9.33 7.14
CA GLY A 269 -17.51 9.81 7.12
C GLY A 269 -17.42 11.32 7.35
N ALA A 270 -18.27 12.10 6.68
CA ALA A 270 -18.31 13.55 6.89
C ALA A 270 -18.72 13.93 8.32
N ALA A 271 -19.70 13.23 8.90
CA ALA A 271 -20.13 13.45 10.28
C ALA A 271 -19.02 13.12 11.29
N ALA A 272 -18.33 11.99 11.10
CA ALA A 272 -17.18 11.58 11.91
C ALA A 272 -16.05 12.61 11.86
N ILE A 273 -15.70 13.09 10.66
CA ILE A 273 -14.66 14.11 10.48
C ILE A 273 -15.05 15.40 11.20
N LEU A 274 -16.29 15.88 11.04
CA LEU A 274 -16.75 17.10 11.71
C LEU A 274 -16.78 16.99 13.24
N ALA A 275 -17.05 15.80 13.77
CA ALA A 275 -17.05 15.56 15.22
C ALA A 275 -15.64 15.56 15.82
N ALA A 276 -14.65 15.09 15.07
CA ALA A 276 -13.24 15.04 15.47
C ALA A 276 -12.43 16.29 15.10
N ALA A 277 -12.95 17.11 14.19
CA ALA A 277 -12.21 18.19 13.57
C ALA A 277 -11.97 19.39 14.49
N ALA A 278 -10.74 19.91 14.41
CA ALA A 278 -10.45 21.30 14.78
C ALA A 278 -10.88 22.25 13.63
N PRO A 279 -11.05 23.56 13.90
CA PRO A 279 -11.32 24.55 12.85
C PRO A 279 -10.31 24.44 11.69
N GLY A 280 -10.79 24.42 10.43
CA GLY A 280 -9.95 24.29 9.24
C GLY A 280 -9.99 22.93 8.53
N GLN A 281 -10.71 21.94 9.06
CA GLN A 281 -10.87 20.60 8.45
C GLN A 281 -12.24 20.40 7.77
N GLU A 282 -13.03 21.45 7.61
CA GLU A 282 -14.34 21.41 6.96
C GLU A 282 -14.25 20.91 5.53
N ILE A 283 -13.15 21.21 4.84
CA ILE A 283 -12.89 20.74 3.47
C ILE A 283 -12.75 19.21 3.41
N ALA A 284 -12.13 18.59 4.42
CA ALA A 284 -12.01 17.13 4.45
C ALA A 284 -13.39 16.47 4.57
N ALA A 285 -14.28 17.04 5.40
CA ALA A 285 -15.67 16.58 5.50
C ALA A 285 -16.45 16.79 4.20
N VAL A 286 -16.23 17.92 3.50
CA VAL A 286 -16.84 18.17 2.19
C VAL A 286 -16.40 17.12 1.16
N VAL A 287 -15.11 16.78 1.11
CA VAL A 287 -14.59 15.75 0.20
C VAL A 287 -15.17 14.39 0.54
N ALA A 288 -15.16 13.99 1.81
CA ALA A 288 -15.76 12.74 2.26
C ALA A 288 -17.26 12.66 1.90
N PHE A 289 -18.01 13.76 2.04
CA PHE A 289 -19.41 13.79 1.67
C PHE A 289 -19.64 13.71 0.16
N GLU A 290 -18.82 14.38 -0.65
CA GLU A 290 -19.09 14.63 -2.07
C GLU A 290 -18.29 13.74 -3.05
N HIS A 291 -17.38 12.88 -2.61
CA HIS A 291 -16.50 12.14 -3.55
C HIS A 291 -17.24 11.19 -4.52
N HIS A 292 -18.47 10.78 -4.20
CA HIS A 292 -19.37 10.04 -5.09
C HIS A 292 -20.43 10.91 -5.81
N ALA A 293 -20.35 12.23 -5.64
CA ALA A 293 -21.15 13.17 -6.42
C ALA A 293 -20.71 13.15 -7.88
N ARG A 294 -21.66 12.91 -8.78
CA ARG A 294 -21.43 12.92 -10.23
C ARG A 294 -21.44 14.34 -10.78
N PHE A 295 -20.72 14.57 -11.86
CA PHE A 295 -20.70 15.84 -12.58
C PHE A 295 -22.10 16.26 -13.09
N ASP A 296 -22.90 15.28 -13.52
CA ASP A 296 -24.31 15.42 -13.91
C ASP A 296 -25.30 15.50 -12.72
N ARG A 297 -24.77 15.44 -11.49
CA ARG A 297 -25.52 15.53 -10.22
C ARG A 297 -26.45 14.35 -9.93
N GLN A 298 -26.32 13.23 -10.64
CA GLN A 298 -27.09 12.00 -10.40
C GLN A 298 -26.38 11.02 -9.46
N GLY A 299 -25.35 11.49 -8.74
CA GLY A 299 -24.55 10.68 -7.81
C GLY A 299 -25.22 10.52 -6.44
N TYR A 300 -24.41 10.14 -5.45
CA TYR A 300 -24.84 10.11 -4.05
C TYR A 300 -23.75 10.72 -3.16
N PRO A 301 -24.13 11.25 -1.98
CA PRO A 301 -25.50 11.50 -1.51
C PRO A 301 -26.22 12.54 -2.37
N SER A 302 -27.56 12.55 -2.34
CA SER A 302 -28.34 13.53 -3.10
C SER A 302 -28.10 14.93 -2.56
N MET A 303 -27.46 15.77 -3.35
CA MET A 303 -27.18 17.16 -2.97
C MET A 303 -28.41 18.04 -3.21
N THR A 304 -28.80 18.82 -2.20
CA THR A 304 -29.94 19.75 -2.30
C THR A 304 -29.54 21.13 -2.85
N TYR A 305 -28.24 21.42 -2.93
CA TYR A 305 -27.72 22.70 -3.41
C TYR A 305 -27.44 22.69 -4.92
N SER A 306 -27.58 23.87 -5.54
CA SER A 306 -27.48 24.06 -6.99
C SER A 306 -26.05 24.17 -7.53
N ARG A 307 -25.04 24.27 -6.64
CA ARG A 307 -23.63 24.32 -7.05
C ARG A 307 -23.11 22.94 -7.45
N PRO A 308 -22.10 22.85 -8.33
CA PRO A 308 -21.34 21.62 -8.52
C PRO A 308 -20.68 21.16 -7.20
N ALA A 309 -20.29 19.88 -7.17
CA ALA A 309 -19.39 19.37 -6.15
C ALA A 309 -18.11 20.22 -6.09
N HIS A 310 -17.56 20.36 -4.89
CA HIS A 310 -16.34 21.09 -4.62
C HIS A 310 -15.22 20.59 -5.55
N PHE A 311 -14.32 21.50 -5.93
CA PHE A 311 -13.24 21.17 -6.86
C PHE A 311 -12.39 19.99 -6.37
N PHE A 312 -12.10 19.97 -5.06
CA PHE A 312 -11.35 18.87 -4.43
C PHE A 312 -12.12 17.54 -4.49
N SER A 313 -13.43 17.54 -4.27
CA SER A 313 -14.26 16.34 -4.40
C SER A 313 -14.23 15.77 -5.83
N ARG A 314 -14.19 16.64 -6.86
CA ARG A 314 -14.05 16.22 -8.26
C ARG A 314 -12.67 15.62 -8.57
N LEU A 315 -11.61 16.17 -7.99
CA LEU A 315 -10.25 15.59 -8.07
C LEU A 315 -10.23 14.18 -7.45
N VAL A 316 -10.74 14.05 -6.22
CA VAL A 316 -10.80 12.77 -5.49
C VAL A 316 -11.67 11.76 -6.21
N SER A 317 -12.85 12.14 -6.73
CA SER A 317 -13.73 11.23 -7.46
C SER A 317 -13.06 10.61 -8.70
N THR A 318 -12.22 11.38 -9.38
CA THR A 318 -11.45 10.91 -10.54
C THR A 318 -10.38 9.91 -10.12
N ALA A 319 -9.62 10.23 -9.06
CA ALA A 319 -8.58 9.36 -8.50
C ALA A 319 -9.15 8.07 -7.89
N ASP A 320 -10.22 8.17 -7.09
CA ASP A 320 -10.98 7.06 -6.49
C ASP A 320 -11.42 6.07 -7.58
N THR A 321 -12.11 6.56 -8.61
CA THR A 321 -12.56 5.67 -9.69
C THR A 321 -11.39 4.93 -10.35
N TYR A 322 -10.28 5.61 -10.61
CA TYR A 322 -9.13 4.97 -11.24
C TYR A 322 -8.54 3.85 -10.37
N ASP A 323 -8.27 4.14 -9.09
CA ASP A 323 -7.72 3.13 -8.18
C ASP A 323 -8.74 1.99 -7.99
N ALA A 324 -10.02 2.31 -7.78
CA ALA A 324 -11.09 1.32 -7.64
C ALA A 324 -11.20 0.34 -8.81
N LEU A 325 -10.93 0.80 -10.03
CA LEU A 325 -10.94 -0.03 -11.24
C LEU A 325 -9.67 -0.86 -11.39
N THR A 326 -8.52 -0.32 -10.97
CA THR A 326 -7.21 -0.96 -11.14
C THR A 326 -6.83 -1.84 -9.94
N THR A 327 -7.52 -1.72 -8.82
CA THR A 327 -7.34 -2.53 -7.61
C THR A 327 -8.27 -3.74 -7.60
N ARG A 328 -7.76 -4.90 -7.20
CA ARG A 328 -8.55 -6.13 -7.07
C ARG A 328 -9.44 -6.00 -5.83
N ARG A 329 -10.74 -6.25 -5.98
CA ARG A 329 -11.73 -6.27 -4.89
C ARG A 329 -12.32 -7.68 -4.75
N SER A 330 -12.85 -8.01 -3.59
CA SER A 330 -13.51 -9.30 -3.28
C SER A 330 -14.54 -9.72 -4.34
N TYR A 331 -15.24 -8.76 -4.94
CA TYR A 331 -16.29 -8.96 -5.95
C TYR A 331 -15.84 -8.68 -7.40
N ARG A 332 -14.61 -8.18 -7.65
CA ARG A 332 -14.18 -7.78 -8.99
C ARG A 332 -12.66 -7.93 -9.19
N ARG A 333 -12.27 -8.58 -10.29
CA ARG A 333 -10.89 -8.59 -10.75
C ARG A 333 -10.44 -7.18 -11.16
N ALA A 334 -9.19 -6.85 -10.88
CA ALA A 334 -8.58 -5.61 -11.34
C ALA A 334 -8.70 -5.49 -12.87
N GLU A 335 -9.08 -4.31 -13.35
CA GLU A 335 -8.99 -3.95 -14.76
C GLU A 335 -7.57 -3.46 -15.06
N THR A 336 -7.19 -3.50 -16.34
CA THR A 336 -5.91 -2.94 -16.77
C THR A 336 -5.96 -1.40 -16.70
N PRO A 337 -4.84 -0.71 -16.44
CA PRO A 337 -4.79 0.75 -16.41
C PRO A 337 -5.42 1.41 -17.65
N ASN A 338 -5.13 0.93 -18.86
CA ASN A 338 -5.71 1.48 -20.09
C ASN A 338 -7.24 1.32 -20.13
N ARG A 339 -7.77 0.21 -19.62
CA ARG A 339 -9.21 -0.01 -19.52
C ARG A 339 -9.85 0.89 -18.48
N ALA A 340 -9.20 1.13 -17.34
CA ALA A 340 -9.64 2.10 -16.35
C ALA A 340 -9.69 3.53 -16.93
N LEU A 341 -8.65 3.95 -17.67
CA LEU A 341 -8.62 5.25 -18.35
C LEU A 341 -9.74 5.39 -19.40
N ARG A 342 -10.04 4.31 -20.13
CA ARG A 342 -11.18 4.30 -21.06
C ARG A 342 -12.52 4.49 -20.36
N VAL A 343 -12.72 3.88 -19.18
CA VAL A 343 -13.94 4.08 -18.38
C VAL A 343 -14.06 5.53 -17.90
N LEU A 344 -12.97 6.13 -17.41
CA LEU A 344 -12.96 7.55 -17.04
C LEU A 344 -13.32 8.44 -18.23
N LEU A 345 -12.71 8.18 -19.40
CA LEU A 345 -12.97 8.95 -20.61
C LEU A 345 -14.43 8.82 -21.08
N GLN A 346 -15.02 7.63 -20.98
CA GLN A 346 -16.45 7.41 -21.29
C GLN A 346 -17.38 8.13 -20.30
N GLY A 347 -16.96 8.28 -19.04
CA GLY A 347 -17.70 8.99 -18.01
C GLY A 347 -17.50 10.51 -18.00
N ALA A 348 -16.55 11.04 -18.77
CA ALA A 348 -16.24 12.47 -18.80
C ALA A 348 -17.46 13.31 -19.22
N GLY A 349 -17.74 14.39 -18.48
CA GLY A 349 -18.89 15.26 -18.70
C GLY A 349 -20.22 14.74 -18.14
N SER A 350 -20.26 13.53 -17.57
CA SER A 350 -21.46 12.98 -16.91
C SER A 350 -21.15 12.49 -15.50
N LEU A 351 -20.25 11.51 -15.37
CA LEU A 351 -19.75 11.03 -14.09
C LEU A 351 -18.68 12.00 -13.55
N TYR A 352 -17.74 12.36 -14.41
CA TYR A 352 -16.50 13.04 -14.01
C TYR A 352 -16.36 14.39 -14.70
N ASP A 353 -15.57 15.26 -14.09
CA ASP A 353 -15.17 16.52 -14.72
C ASP A 353 -14.26 16.23 -15.93
N PRO A 354 -14.65 16.66 -17.15
CA PRO A 354 -13.91 16.31 -18.37
C PRO A 354 -12.49 16.90 -18.41
N ASP A 355 -12.27 18.06 -17.78
CA ASP A 355 -10.94 18.71 -17.76
C ASP A 355 -10.00 17.96 -16.81
N LEU A 356 -10.53 17.50 -15.67
CA LEU A 356 -9.77 16.68 -14.72
C LEU A 356 -9.46 15.29 -15.29
N VAL A 357 -10.39 14.66 -16.01
CA VAL A 357 -10.12 13.37 -16.68
C VAL A 357 -9.01 13.50 -17.71
N GLN A 358 -9.04 14.55 -18.55
CA GLN A 358 -7.97 14.79 -19.52
C GLN A 358 -6.63 15.03 -18.85
N THR A 359 -6.61 15.81 -17.78
CA THR A 359 -5.38 16.08 -17.01
C THR A 359 -4.87 14.80 -16.34
N PHE A 360 -5.76 13.98 -15.78
CA PHE A 360 -5.41 12.72 -15.16
C PHE A 360 -4.79 11.73 -16.16
N ILE A 361 -5.36 11.61 -17.37
CA ILE A 361 -4.80 10.75 -18.43
C ILE A 361 -3.38 11.21 -18.81
N LYS A 362 -3.15 12.52 -18.91
CA LYS A 362 -1.81 13.07 -19.18
C LYS A 362 -0.85 12.79 -18.04
N MET A 363 -1.32 12.89 -16.79
CA MET A 363 -0.54 12.64 -15.59
C MET A 363 -0.03 11.20 -15.51
N VAL A 364 -0.91 10.23 -15.72
CA VAL A 364 -0.52 8.81 -15.58
C VAL A 364 0.10 8.26 -16.86
N GLY A 365 -0.18 8.85 -18.02
CA GLY A 365 0.26 8.35 -19.33
C GLY A 365 -0.64 7.25 -19.89
N VAL A 366 -0.44 6.93 -21.17
CA VAL A 366 -1.23 5.88 -21.87
C VAL A 366 -0.95 4.49 -21.28
N TYR A 367 0.29 4.27 -20.85
CA TYR A 367 0.73 3.12 -20.08
C TYR A 367 1.36 3.61 -18.78
N PRO A 368 0.60 3.68 -17.68
CA PRO A 368 1.13 4.12 -16.39
C PRO A 368 2.31 3.26 -15.93
N VAL A 369 3.21 3.85 -15.15
CA VAL A 369 4.33 3.11 -14.53
C VAL A 369 3.77 1.91 -13.75
N GLY A 370 4.43 0.76 -13.88
CA GLY A 370 3.96 -0.54 -13.41
C GLY A 370 3.05 -1.29 -14.39
N SER A 371 2.70 -0.71 -15.54
CA SER A 371 1.94 -1.40 -16.60
C SER A 371 2.72 -2.57 -17.16
N LEU A 372 2.06 -3.72 -17.30
CA LEU A 372 2.61 -4.92 -17.92
C LEU A 372 2.12 -5.01 -19.37
N LEU A 373 3.05 -5.01 -20.32
CA LEU A 373 2.78 -4.96 -21.75
C LEU A 373 3.28 -6.24 -22.41
N GLU A 374 2.39 -6.95 -23.11
CA GLU A 374 2.76 -8.09 -23.94
C GLU A 374 3.21 -7.59 -25.31
N LEU A 375 4.41 -8.01 -25.73
CA LEU A 375 4.99 -7.65 -27.01
C LEU A 375 4.65 -8.69 -28.08
N ASP A 376 4.77 -8.31 -29.35
CA ASP A 376 4.64 -9.20 -30.51
C ASP A 376 5.64 -10.36 -30.54
N THR A 377 6.73 -10.23 -29.79
CA THR A 377 7.70 -11.31 -29.58
C THR A 377 7.20 -12.38 -28.60
N GLY A 378 6.11 -12.13 -27.86
CA GLY A 378 5.60 -12.99 -26.78
C GLY A 378 6.19 -12.67 -25.40
N GLY A 379 7.22 -11.82 -25.33
CA GLY A 379 7.77 -11.34 -24.06
C GLY A 379 6.84 -10.34 -23.36
N VAL A 380 6.98 -10.20 -22.04
CA VAL A 380 6.28 -9.17 -21.27
C VAL A 380 7.27 -8.20 -20.67
N VAL A 381 7.00 -6.92 -20.88
CA VAL A 381 7.75 -5.82 -20.29
C VAL A 381 6.91 -5.07 -19.26
N MET A 382 7.56 -4.48 -18.26
CA MET A 382 6.97 -3.58 -17.30
C MET A 382 7.43 -2.15 -17.59
N VAL A 383 6.49 -1.19 -17.56
CA VAL A 383 6.80 0.24 -17.66
C VAL A 383 7.44 0.75 -16.37
N THR A 384 8.61 1.36 -16.46
CA THR A 384 9.37 1.92 -15.33
C THR A 384 9.44 3.44 -15.34
N GLY A 385 9.17 4.08 -16.49
CA GLY A 385 9.22 5.53 -16.62
C GLY A 385 8.35 6.02 -17.78
N ASN A 386 7.73 7.18 -17.59
CA ASN A 386 6.96 7.88 -18.62
C ASN A 386 7.56 9.26 -18.87
N HIS A 387 7.67 9.62 -20.15
CA HIS A 387 8.21 10.90 -20.58
C HIS A 387 7.08 11.93 -20.82
N HIS A 388 7.39 13.21 -20.64
CA HIS A 388 6.41 14.29 -20.87
C HIS A 388 6.14 14.50 -22.37
N ASP A 389 7.11 14.21 -23.23
CA ASP A 389 6.92 14.27 -24.68
C ASP A 389 6.17 13.01 -25.15
N PRO A 390 4.96 13.14 -25.73
CA PRO A 390 4.22 12.00 -26.26
C PRO A 390 4.93 11.26 -27.40
N ALA A 391 5.97 11.86 -28.01
CA ALA A 391 6.79 11.22 -29.02
C ALA A 391 7.86 10.28 -28.43
N GLU A 392 8.19 10.43 -27.15
CA GLU A 392 9.15 9.57 -26.45
C GLU A 392 8.44 8.31 -25.94
N LEU A 393 9.07 7.16 -26.19
CA LEU A 393 8.55 5.87 -25.74
C LEU A 393 8.86 5.66 -24.27
N ALA A 394 7.90 5.10 -23.53
CA ALA A 394 8.06 4.77 -22.13
C ALA A 394 9.29 3.86 -21.89
N ASP A 395 9.95 4.09 -20.75
CA ASP A 395 11.05 3.24 -20.30
C ASP A 395 10.47 1.92 -19.80
N VAL A 396 11.09 0.81 -20.20
CA VAL A 396 10.57 -0.53 -19.91
C VAL A 396 11.68 -1.51 -19.55
N VAL A 397 11.32 -2.49 -18.72
CA VAL A 397 12.16 -3.65 -18.40
C VAL A 397 11.45 -4.94 -18.78
N LEU A 398 12.17 -5.92 -19.31
CA LEU A 398 11.67 -7.26 -19.57
C LEU A 398 11.50 -8.00 -18.25
N VAL A 399 10.31 -8.57 -18.03
CA VAL A 399 9.98 -9.32 -16.81
C VAL A 399 9.62 -10.78 -17.10
N ARG A 400 9.22 -11.05 -18.35
CA ARG A 400 8.96 -12.41 -18.84
C ARG A 400 9.54 -12.56 -20.24
N ALA A 401 10.39 -13.58 -20.42
CA ALA A 401 10.97 -13.88 -21.72
C ALA A 401 9.92 -14.43 -22.71
N PRO A 402 10.18 -14.36 -24.04
CA PRO A 402 9.30 -14.91 -25.07
C PRO A 402 8.94 -16.39 -24.92
N ASP A 403 9.77 -17.18 -24.25
CA ASP A 403 9.53 -18.59 -23.95
C ASP A 403 8.56 -18.81 -22.76
N GLY A 404 8.10 -17.72 -22.14
CA GLY A 404 7.17 -17.71 -21.02
C GLY A 404 7.82 -17.76 -19.65
N ILE A 405 9.15 -17.81 -19.55
CA ILE A 405 9.87 -17.88 -18.28
C ILE A 405 9.92 -16.49 -17.63
N LEU A 406 9.52 -16.42 -16.35
CA LEU A 406 9.69 -15.21 -15.54
C LEU A 406 11.17 -15.03 -15.20
N LEU A 407 11.65 -13.80 -15.36
CA LEU A 407 13.04 -13.48 -15.04
C LEU A 407 13.19 -13.20 -13.54
N ASP A 408 14.21 -13.77 -12.93
CA ASP A 408 14.55 -13.52 -11.51
C ASP A 408 14.95 -12.06 -11.28
N GLN A 409 15.52 -11.40 -12.29
CA GLN A 409 15.81 -9.97 -12.32
C GLN A 409 15.32 -9.34 -13.64
N PRO A 410 14.61 -8.21 -13.61
CA PRO A 410 14.18 -7.55 -14.83
C PRO A 410 15.38 -7.04 -15.65
N GLU A 411 15.32 -7.20 -16.97
CA GLU A 411 16.39 -6.74 -17.89
C GLU A 411 15.96 -5.46 -18.63
N PRO A 412 16.87 -4.52 -18.93
CA PRO A 412 16.53 -3.35 -19.74
C PRO A 412 15.93 -3.73 -21.11
N ALA A 413 14.82 -3.11 -21.49
CA ALA A 413 14.14 -3.38 -22.76
C ALA A 413 13.77 -2.07 -23.49
N THR A 414 13.32 -2.20 -24.74
CA THR A 414 12.86 -1.05 -25.54
C THR A 414 11.55 -1.36 -26.26
N LEU A 415 10.67 -0.37 -26.31
CA LEU A 415 9.45 -0.39 -27.11
C LEU A 415 9.69 0.01 -28.58
N LYS A 416 10.91 0.46 -28.91
CA LYS A 416 11.23 0.89 -30.27
C LYS A 416 11.10 -0.29 -31.23
N ASP A 417 10.36 -0.07 -32.32
CA ASP A 417 10.10 -1.09 -33.36
C ASP A 417 9.40 -2.35 -32.81
N ARG A 418 8.65 -2.23 -31.71
CA ARG A 418 7.82 -3.29 -31.12
C ARG A 418 6.33 -2.98 -31.25
N ILE A 419 5.52 -4.04 -31.31
CA ILE A 419 4.06 -3.92 -31.26
C ILE A 419 3.58 -4.40 -29.89
N ILE A 420 2.80 -3.56 -29.22
CA ILE A 420 2.12 -3.92 -27.97
C ILE A 420 0.85 -4.68 -28.36
N VAL A 421 0.79 -5.97 -28.01
CA VAL A 421 -0.30 -6.88 -28.33
C VAL A 421 -1.44 -6.75 -27.33
N ASP A 422 -1.12 -6.72 -26.04
CA ASP A 422 -2.09 -6.59 -24.96
C ASP A 422 -1.46 -5.87 -23.75
N GLN A 423 -2.31 -5.32 -22.88
CA GLN A 423 -1.91 -4.91 -21.53
C GLN A 423 -2.42 -5.95 -20.55
N LEU A 424 -1.53 -6.49 -19.72
CA LEU A 424 -1.84 -7.58 -18.81
C LEU A 424 -2.13 -7.05 -17.40
N THR A 425 -2.98 -7.77 -16.68
CA THR A 425 -3.08 -7.63 -15.22
C THR A 425 -1.97 -8.44 -14.55
N SER A 426 -1.63 -8.10 -13.30
CA SER A 426 -0.62 -8.84 -12.52
C SER A 426 -0.89 -10.35 -12.50
N ASP A 427 -2.14 -10.75 -12.25
CA ASP A 427 -2.56 -12.16 -12.26
C ASP A 427 -2.33 -12.86 -13.61
N ARG A 428 -2.52 -12.18 -14.74
CA ARG A 428 -2.29 -12.74 -16.09
C ARG A 428 -0.81 -12.76 -16.47
N ALA A 429 -0.06 -11.79 -15.97
CA ALA A 429 1.38 -11.74 -16.18
C ALA A 429 2.13 -12.75 -15.30
N GLY A 430 1.56 -13.12 -14.16
CA GLY A 430 2.25 -13.89 -13.12
C GLY A 430 3.29 -13.05 -12.37
N VAL A 431 3.15 -11.72 -12.43
CA VAL A 431 4.13 -10.75 -11.93
C VAL A 431 3.39 -9.69 -11.14
N ASP A 432 3.86 -9.39 -9.94
CA ASP A 432 3.42 -8.22 -9.18
C ASP A 432 4.39 -7.05 -9.45
N PRO A 433 3.95 -5.97 -10.12
CA PRO A 433 4.79 -4.81 -10.40
C PRO A 433 5.42 -4.22 -9.14
N ALA A 434 4.66 -4.12 -8.03
CA ALA A 434 5.14 -3.56 -6.77
C ALA A 434 6.38 -4.31 -6.25
N SER A 435 6.32 -5.65 -6.24
CA SER A 435 7.44 -6.52 -5.86
C SER A 435 8.68 -6.38 -6.76
N LEU A 436 8.51 -6.06 -8.05
CA LEU A 436 9.63 -5.87 -8.97
C LEU A 436 10.31 -4.52 -8.82
N ILE A 437 9.57 -3.49 -8.45
CA ILE A 437 10.11 -2.15 -8.22
C ILE A 437 11.03 -2.17 -7.00
N GLU A 438 10.66 -2.93 -5.97
CA GLU A 438 11.55 -3.17 -4.83
C GLU A 438 12.90 -3.75 -5.26
N LEU A 439 12.95 -4.58 -6.32
CA LEU A 439 14.20 -5.13 -6.85
C LEU A 439 15.00 -4.12 -7.67
N LEU A 440 14.33 -3.29 -8.48
CA LEU A 440 14.97 -2.31 -9.36
C LEU A 440 15.66 -1.16 -8.60
N GLU A 441 15.24 -0.89 -7.37
CA GLU A 441 15.80 0.19 -6.52
C GLU A 441 16.74 -0.32 -5.42
N LEU A 442 16.87 -1.63 -5.21
CA LEU A 442 17.87 -2.19 -4.29
C LEU A 442 19.29 -2.18 -4.87
N ASP A 443 19.43 -1.94 -6.18
CA ASP A 443 20.72 -1.86 -6.89
C ASP A 443 21.17 -0.40 -7.18
N GLY A 444 20.46 0.60 -6.62
CA GLY A 444 20.71 2.04 -6.80
C GLY A 444 21.59 2.68 -5.74
#